data_AF-A0A3M0WLU2-F1
#
_entry.id   AF-A0A3M0WLU2-F1
#
_cell.length_a   1.000
_cell.length_b   1.000
_cell.length_c   1.000
_cell.angle_alpha   90.00
_cell.angle_beta   90.00
_cell.angle_gamma   90.00
#
_symmetry.space_group_name_H-M   'P 1'
#
loop_
_entity.id
_entity.type
_entity.pdbx_description
1 polymer ?
#
loop_
_entity_poly.entity_id
_entity_poly.type
_entity_poly.pdbx_seq_one_letter_code
_entity_poly.pdbx_strand_id
1 'polypeptide(L)'
;MRILITNDDGINAPGLAAAEQIARDAFGPEAEIWVVAPAFEQSGVAHAISYVRPMMIAELGPRRYAAEGTPADCVLAGLYDALGGERPELVISGVNRGNNAGENALYSGTLGGAMEAALHGVRAVALSQYLGPRNIGLDDPFEAARVHGPALLRRLVERA
;
A
#
# COMPACT_ATOMS: atom_id res chain seq x y z
N MET A 1 0.58 -15.76 7.33
CA MET A 1 -0.21 -14.51 7.30
C MET A 1 -0.28 -14.01 5.88
N ARG A 2 -1.46 -13.65 5.36
CA ARG A 2 -1.61 -13.08 4.01
C ARG A 2 -1.74 -11.56 4.06
N ILE A 3 -0.95 -10.86 3.25
CA ILE A 3 -0.83 -9.40 3.26
C ILE A 3 -0.98 -8.89 1.83
N LEU A 4 -1.88 -7.94 1.63
CA LEU A 4 -2.03 -7.22 0.36
C LEU A 4 -1.35 -5.84 0.48
N ILE A 5 -0.52 -5.48 -0.48
CA ILE A 5 0.20 -4.20 -0.52
C ILE A 5 -0.19 -3.42 -1.77
N THR A 6 -0.50 -2.14 -1.58
CA THR A 6 -0.78 -1.15 -2.63
C THR A 6 -0.06 0.17 -2.32
N ASN A 7 -0.13 1.16 -3.21
CA ASN A 7 0.30 2.54 -2.99
C ASN A 7 -0.40 3.49 -3.99
N ASP A 8 -0.05 4.77 -3.94
CA ASP A 8 -0.36 5.78 -4.96
C ASP A 8 0.82 6.18 -5.86
N ASP A 9 2.08 5.95 -5.46
CA ASP A 9 3.25 6.26 -6.30
C ASP A 9 3.42 5.30 -7.52
N GLY A 10 2.69 4.18 -7.52
CA GLY A 10 2.68 3.17 -8.59
C GLY A 10 3.59 1.94 -8.36
N ILE A 11 3.43 0.93 -9.24
CA ILE A 11 3.97 -0.44 -9.10
C ILE A 11 5.50 -0.53 -9.08
N ASN A 12 6.20 0.48 -9.63
CA ASN A 12 7.66 0.51 -9.67
C ASN A 12 8.26 1.49 -8.64
N ALA A 13 7.43 2.06 -7.76
CA ALA A 13 7.89 3.08 -6.83
C ALA A 13 8.81 2.49 -5.74
N PRO A 14 9.87 3.22 -5.35
CA PRO A 14 10.77 2.78 -4.27
C PRO A 14 10.05 2.65 -2.91
N GLY A 15 9.00 3.45 -2.69
CA GLY A 15 8.15 3.37 -1.49
C GLY A 15 7.35 2.07 -1.38
N LEU A 16 6.92 1.50 -2.51
CA LEU A 16 6.23 0.21 -2.55
C LEU A 16 7.21 -0.92 -2.15
N ALA A 17 8.42 -0.89 -2.70
CA ALA A 17 9.49 -1.81 -2.29
C ALA A 17 9.86 -1.65 -0.80
N ALA A 18 9.68 -0.45 -0.22
CA ALA A 18 9.80 -0.24 1.21
C ALA A 18 8.70 -0.94 2.01
N ALA A 19 7.44 -0.84 1.59
CA ALA A 19 6.33 -1.55 2.23
C ALA A 19 6.48 -3.07 2.15
N GLU A 20 6.92 -3.61 1.01
CA GLU A 20 7.22 -5.04 0.86
C GLU A 20 8.28 -5.51 1.86
N GLN A 21 9.39 -4.76 1.99
CA GLN A 21 10.45 -5.09 2.95
C GLN A 21 9.96 -5.00 4.40
N ILE A 22 9.22 -3.94 4.74
CA ILE A 22 8.64 -3.75 6.07
C ILE A 22 7.74 -4.93 6.45
N ALA A 23 6.91 -5.40 5.52
CA ALA A 23 6.04 -6.56 5.74
C ALA A 23 6.84 -7.85 5.96
N ARG A 24 7.89 -8.09 5.16
CA ARG A 24 8.80 -9.25 5.34
C ARG A 24 9.50 -9.23 6.69
N ASP A 25 10.03 -8.07 7.08
CA ASP A 25 10.75 -7.92 8.35
C ASP A 25 9.81 -8.02 9.56
N ALA A 26 8.54 -7.64 9.39
CA ALA A 26 7.53 -7.73 10.45
C ALA A 26 7.05 -9.17 10.68
N PHE A 27 6.81 -9.93 9.62
CA PHE A 27 6.05 -11.18 9.68
C PHE A 27 6.81 -12.43 9.19
N GLY A 28 8.06 -12.25 8.76
CA GLY A 28 8.95 -13.34 8.38
C GLY A 28 8.73 -13.88 6.95
N PRO A 29 9.51 -14.89 6.54
CA PRO A 29 9.50 -15.43 5.18
C PRO A 29 8.21 -16.18 4.81
N GLU A 30 7.47 -16.67 5.80
CA GLU A 30 6.20 -17.38 5.61
C GLU A 30 5.00 -16.44 5.34
N ALA A 31 5.22 -15.12 5.40
CA ALA A 31 4.19 -14.15 5.05
C ALA A 31 3.91 -14.18 3.55
N GLU A 32 2.66 -14.42 3.18
CA GLU A 32 2.20 -14.37 1.79
C GLU A 32 1.91 -12.94 1.39
N ILE A 33 2.92 -12.28 0.80
CA ILE A 33 2.81 -10.91 0.32
C ILE A 33 2.28 -10.91 -1.11
N TRP A 34 1.19 -10.19 -1.31
CA TRP A 34 0.58 -9.87 -2.60
C TRP A 34 0.71 -8.39 -2.86
N VAL A 35 1.09 -8.02 -4.07
CA VAL A 35 1.23 -6.63 -4.50
C VAL A 35 0.25 -6.38 -5.63
N VAL A 36 -0.67 -5.45 -5.41
CA VAL A 36 -1.55 -4.91 -6.46
C VAL A 36 -1.48 -3.41 -6.34
N ALA A 37 -0.90 -2.74 -7.33
CA ALA A 37 -0.66 -1.30 -7.26
C ALA A 37 -0.92 -0.62 -8.61
N PRO A 38 -1.13 0.71 -8.62
CA PRO A 38 -1.35 1.45 -9.86
C PRO A 38 -0.21 1.27 -10.86
N ALA A 39 -0.53 1.15 -12.15
CA ALA A 39 0.48 1.10 -13.22
C ALA A 39 1.29 2.41 -13.30
N PHE A 40 0.69 3.54 -12.89
CA PHE A 40 1.25 4.89 -12.90
C PHE A 40 0.92 5.63 -11.60
N GLU A 41 1.62 6.74 -11.35
CA GLU A 41 1.39 7.65 -10.22
C GLU A 41 -0.07 8.14 -10.13
N GLN A 42 -0.64 8.07 -8.93
CA GLN A 42 -2.02 8.43 -8.57
C GLN A 42 -2.07 9.35 -7.34
N SER A 43 -1.05 10.16 -7.11
CA SER A 43 -1.07 11.18 -6.06
C SER A 43 -2.29 12.12 -6.17
N GLY A 44 -2.95 12.40 -5.04
CA GLY A 44 -4.04 13.38 -4.96
C GLY A 44 -5.44 12.86 -5.32
N VAL A 45 -5.60 11.55 -5.57
CA VAL A 45 -6.90 10.96 -5.95
C VAL A 45 -7.87 10.73 -4.79
N ALA A 46 -7.45 10.99 -3.54
CA ALA A 46 -8.22 10.69 -2.34
C ALA A 46 -8.71 9.22 -2.31
N HIS A 47 -9.94 9.00 -1.85
CA HIS A 47 -10.61 7.70 -1.88
C HIS A 47 -11.56 7.61 -3.10
N ALA A 48 -10.98 7.57 -4.30
CA ALA A 48 -11.74 7.45 -5.55
C ALA A 48 -11.83 5.99 -6.03
N ILE A 49 -12.96 5.63 -6.66
CA ILE A 49 -13.19 4.32 -7.31
C ILE A 49 -13.63 4.54 -8.75
N SER A 50 -13.14 3.70 -9.66
CA SER A 50 -13.44 3.75 -11.08
C SER A 50 -14.70 2.94 -11.43
N TYR A 51 -15.84 3.62 -11.64
CA TYR A 51 -17.10 2.96 -12.04
C TYR A 51 -17.41 2.98 -13.54
N VAL A 52 -16.86 3.96 -14.27
CA VAL A 52 -17.32 4.28 -15.64
C VAL A 52 -16.34 3.83 -16.73
N ARG A 53 -15.23 3.18 -16.35
CA ARG A 53 -14.19 2.67 -17.24
C ARG A 53 -13.78 1.28 -16.77
N PRO A 54 -13.55 0.32 -17.68
CA PRO A 54 -12.97 -0.96 -17.28
C PRO A 54 -11.55 -0.73 -16.73
N MET A 55 -11.21 -1.45 -15.66
CA MET A 55 -9.87 -1.50 -15.12
C MET A 55 -9.11 -2.66 -15.77
N MET A 56 -7.91 -2.38 -16.27
CA MET A 56 -6.99 -3.41 -16.77
C MET A 56 -6.07 -3.85 -15.63
N ILE A 57 -5.91 -5.16 -15.45
CA ILE A 57 -4.97 -5.76 -14.49
C ILE A 57 -3.95 -6.58 -15.28
N ALA A 58 -2.67 -6.34 -15.05
CA ALA A 58 -1.56 -7.05 -15.66
C ALA A 58 -0.74 -7.78 -14.59
N GLU A 59 -0.58 -9.09 -14.72
CA GLU A 59 0.34 -9.88 -13.88
C GLU A 59 1.78 -9.63 -14.34
N LEU A 60 2.60 -9.09 -13.45
CA LEU A 60 4.02 -8.80 -13.70
C LEU A 60 4.94 -9.88 -13.13
N GLY A 61 4.41 -10.78 -12.30
CA GLY A 61 5.12 -11.89 -11.71
C GLY A 61 4.31 -12.53 -10.58
N PRO A 62 4.87 -13.54 -9.91
CA PRO A 62 4.18 -14.24 -8.83
C PRO A 62 3.68 -13.27 -7.77
N ARG A 63 2.35 -13.21 -7.59
CA ARG A 63 1.67 -12.35 -6.61
C ARG A 63 1.93 -10.84 -6.82
N ARG A 64 2.26 -10.40 -8.03
CA ARG A 64 2.54 -9.00 -8.36
C ARG A 64 1.74 -8.56 -9.57
N TYR A 65 0.87 -7.58 -9.39
CA TYR A 65 -0.05 -7.09 -10.40
C TYR A 65 0.00 -5.57 -10.49
N ALA A 66 0.00 -5.05 -11.72
CA ALA A 66 -0.23 -3.65 -12.00
C ALA A 66 -1.68 -3.45 -12.45
N ALA A 67 -2.36 -2.43 -11.92
CA ALA A 67 -3.72 -2.09 -12.32
C ALA A 67 -3.79 -0.66 -12.88
N GLU A 68 -4.54 -0.46 -13.97
CA GLU A 68 -4.87 0.87 -14.47
C GLU A 68 -6.03 1.47 -13.65
N GLY A 69 -5.74 1.83 -12.41
CA GLY A 69 -6.73 2.35 -11.46
C GLY A 69 -6.11 3.12 -10.31
N THR A 70 -6.98 3.58 -9.41
CA THR A 70 -6.61 4.23 -8.15
C THR A 70 -6.11 3.20 -7.12
N PRO A 71 -5.54 3.63 -5.98
CA PRO A 71 -5.18 2.71 -4.90
C PRO A 71 -6.37 1.91 -4.36
N ALA A 72 -7.57 2.49 -4.33
CA ALA A 72 -8.79 1.79 -3.92
C ALA A 72 -9.19 0.72 -4.97
N ASP A 73 -9.13 1.06 -6.26
CA ASP A 73 -9.35 0.08 -7.33
C ASP A 73 -8.35 -1.10 -7.23
N CYS A 74 -7.10 -0.82 -6.86
CA CYS A 74 -6.08 -1.84 -6.64
C CYS A 74 -6.40 -2.76 -5.45
N VAL A 75 -6.98 -2.21 -4.37
CA VAL A 75 -7.46 -3.01 -3.24
C VAL A 75 -8.60 -3.91 -3.68
N LEU A 76 -9.57 -3.38 -4.42
CA LEU A 76 -10.68 -4.17 -4.96
C LEU A 76 -10.18 -5.29 -5.89
N ALA A 77 -9.25 -4.98 -6.80
CA ALA A 77 -8.58 -5.97 -7.65
C ALA A 77 -7.91 -7.06 -6.80
N GLY A 78 -7.20 -6.68 -5.74
CA GLY A 78 -6.60 -7.63 -4.81
C GLY A 78 -7.64 -8.55 -4.16
N LEU A 79 -8.66 -7.95 -3.55
CA LEU A 79 -9.67 -8.68 -2.77
C LEU A 79 -10.56 -9.60 -3.62
N TYR A 80 -10.85 -9.22 -4.86
CA TYR A 80 -11.88 -9.87 -5.66
C TYR A 80 -11.37 -10.58 -6.91
N ASP A 81 -10.13 -10.36 -7.32
CA ASP A 81 -9.55 -10.97 -8.51
C ASP A 81 -8.20 -11.66 -8.19
N ALA A 82 -7.18 -10.88 -7.83
CA ALA A 82 -5.80 -11.38 -7.73
C ALA A 82 -5.61 -12.47 -6.67
N LEU A 83 -6.29 -12.39 -5.52
CA LEU A 83 -6.16 -13.39 -4.45
C LEU A 83 -6.97 -14.68 -4.69
N GLY A 84 -7.73 -14.78 -5.78
CA GLY A 84 -8.43 -16.02 -6.16
C GLY A 84 -9.54 -16.44 -5.19
N GLY A 85 -10.20 -15.49 -4.51
CA GLY A 85 -11.27 -15.73 -3.54
C GLY A 85 -10.83 -15.87 -2.09
N GLU A 86 -9.52 -15.93 -1.84
CA GLU A 86 -8.96 -15.86 -0.49
C GLU A 86 -8.87 -14.41 0.00
N ARG A 87 -9.00 -14.18 1.32
CA ARG A 87 -8.91 -12.84 1.91
C ARG A 87 -7.56 -12.57 2.54
N PRO A 88 -6.99 -11.35 2.40
CA PRO A 88 -5.84 -10.94 3.18
C PRO A 88 -6.24 -10.66 4.63
N GLU A 89 -5.30 -10.88 5.55
CA GLU A 89 -5.47 -10.54 6.97
C GLU A 89 -5.09 -9.08 7.25
N LEU A 90 -4.27 -8.50 6.38
CA LEU A 90 -3.80 -7.12 6.46
C LEU A 90 -3.66 -6.51 5.06
N VAL A 91 -4.06 -5.25 4.92
CA VAL A 91 -3.70 -4.40 3.78
C VAL A 91 -2.71 -3.33 4.23
N ILE A 92 -1.63 -3.15 3.49
CA ILE A 92 -0.67 -2.06 3.68
C ILE A 92 -0.74 -1.16 2.45
N SER A 93 -1.05 0.12 2.66
CA SER A 93 -1.02 1.13 1.61
C SER A 93 0.18 2.06 1.81
N GLY A 94 1.11 2.12 0.86
CA GLY A 94 2.32 2.93 0.91
C GLY A 94 3.60 2.14 0.57
N VAL A 95 4.79 2.55 1.02
CA VAL A 95 5.06 3.76 1.81
C VAL A 95 5.06 4.99 0.89
N ASN A 96 4.18 5.94 1.14
CA ASN A 96 4.09 7.14 0.31
C ASN A 96 5.35 8.01 0.41
N ARG A 97 5.75 8.63 -0.72
CA ARG A 97 6.82 9.63 -0.77
C ARG A 97 6.31 11.02 -0.36
N GLY A 98 6.05 11.19 0.93
CA GLY A 98 5.55 12.45 1.49
C GLY A 98 4.53 12.21 2.59
N ASN A 99 4.24 13.21 3.41
CA ASN A 99 3.32 13.07 4.52
C ASN A 99 1.85 13.26 4.12
N ASN A 100 1.01 12.35 4.57
CA ASN A 100 -0.45 12.45 4.51
C ASN A 100 -0.98 12.84 5.90
N ALA A 101 -0.74 14.08 6.31
CA ALA A 101 -1.13 14.59 7.64
C ALA A 101 -1.84 15.94 7.52
N GLY A 102 -2.71 16.24 8.49
CA GLY A 102 -3.54 17.45 8.45
C GLY A 102 -4.48 17.44 7.25
N GLU A 103 -4.60 18.57 6.57
CA GLU A 103 -5.49 18.74 5.40
C GLU A 103 -5.11 17.82 4.22
N ASN A 104 -3.83 17.47 4.09
CA ASN A 104 -3.35 16.56 3.04
C ASN A 104 -3.98 15.16 3.14
N ALA A 105 -4.45 14.76 4.33
CA ALA A 105 -5.13 13.49 4.52
C ALA A 105 -6.39 13.38 3.65
N LEU A 106 -7.09 14.49 3.39
CA LEU A 106 -8.32 14.50 2.58
C LEU A 106 -8.07 14.17 1.10
N TYR A 107 -6.86 14.36 0.61
CA TYR A 107 -6.50 14.18 -0.80
C TYR A 107 -5.66 12.92 -1.04
N SER A 108 -5.34 12.18 0.02
CA SER A 108 -4.37 11.09 -0.04
C SER A 108 -4.92 9.82 -0.70
N GLY A 109 -4.29 9.40 -1.80
CA GLY A 109 -4.53 8.09 -2.39
C GLY A 109 -4.03 6.96 -1.49
N THR A 110 -2.89 7.15 -0.81
CA THR A 110 -2.37 6.21 0.19
C THR A 110 -3.40 5.92 1.27
N LEU A 111 -4.03 6.94 1.86
CA LEU A 111 -5.10 6.74 2.84
C LEU A 111 -6.33 6.10 2.19
N GLY A 112 -6.69 6.52 0.97
CA GLY A 112 -7.78 5.93 0.19
C GLY A 112 -7.67 4.42 0.03
N GLY A 113 -6.47 3.88 -0.25
CA GLY A 113 -6.24 2.43 -0.30
C GLY A 113 -6.50 1.73 1.03
N ALA A 114 -6.02 2.28 2.15
CA ALA A 114 -6.28 1.69 3.47
C ALA A 114 -7.75 1.81 3.90
N MET A 115 -8.41 2.93 3.56
CA MET A 115 -9.83 3.14 3.81
C MET A 115 -10.69 2.13 3.04
N GLU A 116 -10.37 1.86 1.77
CA GLU A 116 -11.08 0.87 0.97
C GLU A 116 -11.00 -0.52 1.60
N ALA A 117 -9.80 -0.94 2.01
CA ALA A 117 -9.65 -2.22 2.69
C ALA A 117 -10.49 -2.31 3.98
N ALA A 118 -10.51 -1.24 4.77
CA ALA A 118 -11.30 -1.16 5.99
C ALA A 118 -12.81 -1.21 5.73
N LEU A 119 -13.30 -0.55 4.66
CA LEU A 119 -14.71 -0.65 4.22
C LEU A 119 -15.11 -2.08 3.87
N HIS A 120 -14.17 -2.86 3.34
CA HIS A 120 -14.35 -4.27 3.02
C HIS A 120 -14.10 -5.21 4.21
N GLY A 121 -13.97 -4.68 5.43
CA GLY A 121 -13.80 -5.44 6.66
C GLY A 121 -12.41 -6.06 6.84
N VAL A 122 -11.40 -5.55 6.14
CA VAL A 122 -10.00 -6.01 6.26
C VAL A 122 -9.22 -5.01 7.10
N ARG A 123 -8.38 -5.51 8.01
CA ARG A 123 -7.46 -4.65 8.78
C ARG A 123 -6.51 -3.94 7.83
N ALA A 124 -6.30 -2.65 8.01
CA ALA A 124 -5.52 -1.86 7.07
C ALA A 124 -4.64 -0.82 7.78
N VAL A 125 -3.48 -0.55 7.19
CA VAL A 125 -2.55 0.49 7.63
C VAL A 125 -2.08 1.28 6.41
N ALA A 126 -2.12 2.61 6.50
CA ALA A 126 -1.43 3.48 5.56
C ALA A 126 -0.09 3.95 6.13
N LEU A 127 0.97 3.88 5.35
CA LEU A 127 2.32 4.30 5.71
C LEU A 127 2.77 5.44 4.80
N SER A 128 3.36 6.48 5.39
CA SER A 128 3.79 7.68 4.67
C SER A 128 5.09 8.20 5.28
N GLN A 129 6.10 8.41 4.45
CA GLN A 129 7.40 8.89 4.88
C GLN A 129 7.43 10.42 4.80
N TYR A 130 7.60 11.09 5.93
CA TYR A 130 7.79 12.54 5.93
C TYR A 130 9.13 12.88 5.24
N LEU A 131 9.07 13.79 4.27
CA LEU A 131 10.24 14.36 3.61
C LEU A 131 10.30 15.86 3.88
N GLY A 132 11.45 16.32 4.37
CA GLY A 132 11.75 17.70 4.68
C GLY A 132 13.22 18.02 4.45
N PRO A 133 13.67 19.24 4.75
CA PRO A 133 14.99 19.72 4.37
C PRO A 133 16.16 18.87 4.85
N ARG A 134 15.98 18.12 5.95
CA ARG A 134 17.02 17.29 6.56
C ARG A 134 17.10 15.86 6.02
N ASN A 135 16.09 15.37 5.32
CA ASN A 135 16.05 13.96 4.89
C ASN A 135 15.72 13.76 3.41
N ILE A 136 15.31 14.81 2.67
CA ILE A 136 14.97 14.72 1.25
C ILE A 136 16.16 14.33 0.36
N GLY A 137 17.40 14.59 0.82
CA GLY A 137 18.64 14.29 0.10
C GLY A 137 19.38 13.06 0.62
N LEU A 138 18.76 12.22 1.45
CA LEU A 138 19.36 10.96 1.89
C LEU A 138 19.36 9.93 0.74
N ASP A 139 20.34 9.04 0.76
CA ASP A 139 20.44 7.93 -0.20
C ASP A 139 19.23 6.99 -0.11
N ASP A 140 18.75 6.71 1.11
CA ASP A 140 17.48 6.03 1.36
C ASP A 140 16.49 6.99 2.04
N PRO A 141 15.59 7.64 1.28
CA PRO A 141 14.58 8.52 1.85
C PRO A 141 13.56 7.76 2.74
N PHE A 142 13.46 6.43 2.63
CA PHE A 142 12.52 5.58 3.38
C PHE A 142 13.15 4.86 4.58
N GLU A 143 14.40 5.16 4.94
CA GLU A 143 15.14 4.49 6.03
C GLU A 143 14.31 4.43 7.31
N ALA A 144 13.75 5.56 7.75
CA ALA A 144 12.96 5.63 8.98
C ALA A 144 11.73 4.70 8.95
N ALA A 145 11.01 4.65 7.82
CA ALA A 145 9.90 3.73 7.64
C ALA A 145 10.36 2.27 7.72
N ARG A 146 11.50 1.92 7.11
CA ARG A 146 12.06 0.55 7.16
C ARG A 146 12.50 0.16 8.57
N VAL A 147 13.14 1.06 9.30
CA VAL A 147 13.66 0.79 10.65
C VAL A 147 12.53 0.66 11.67
N HIS A 148 11.50 1.51 11.60
CA HIS A 148 10.46 1.58 12.62
C HIS A 148 9.17 0.82 12.26
N GLY A 149 8.88 0.68 10.96
CA GLY A 149 7.67 0.05 10.44
C GLY A 149 7.44 -1.38 10.96
N PRO A 150 8.45 -2.29 10.94
CA PRO A 150 8.24 -3.68 11.32
C PRO A 150 7.80 -3.86 12.79
N ALA A 151 8.40 -3.10 13.70
CA ALA A 151 8.02 -3.13 15.12
C ALA A 151 6.62 -2.53 15.34
N LEU A 152 6.26 -1.47 14.60
CA LEU A 152 4.93 -0.87 14.65
C LEU A 152 3.85 -1.83 14.14
N LEU A 153 4.05 -2.45 12.97
CA LEU A 153 3.08 -3.36 12.39
C LEU A 153 2.81 -4.57 13.29
N ARG A 154 3.84 -5.18 13.88
CA ARG A 154 3.67 -6.26 14.86
C ARG A 154 2.77 -5.85 16.02
N ARG A 155 3.04 -4.69 16.64
CA ARG A 155 2.24 -4.18 17.76
C ARG A 155 0.78 -3.89 17.37
N LEU A 156 0.54 -3.42 16.15
CA LEU A 156 -0.82 -3.14 15.68
C LEU A 156 -1.62 -4.43 15.44
N VAL A 157 -0.98 -5.45 14.85
CA VAL A 157 -1.63 -6.74 14.58
C VAL A 157 -1.86 -7.55 15.85
N GLU A 158 -0.94 -7.50 16.82
CA GLU A 158 -1.08 -8.21 18.11
C GLU A 158 -2.19 -7.64 19.02
N ARG A 159 -2.56 -6.36 18.85
CA ARG A 159 -3.53 -5.66 19.70
C ARG A 159 -4.96 -5.66 19.15
N ALA A 160 -5.18 -6.17 17.94
CA ALA A 160 -6.44 -6.10 17.20
C ALA A 160 -7.17 -7.44 17.21
#